data_AF-A0A971HTL1-F1
#
_entry.id   AF-A0A971HTL1-F1
#
_cell.length_a   1.000
_cell.length_b   1.000
_cell.length_c   1.000
_cell.angle_alpha   90.00
_cell.angle_beta   90.00
_cell.angle_gamma   90.00
#
_symmetry.space_group_name_H-M   'P 1'
#
loop_
_entity.id
_entity.type
_entity.pdbx_description
1 polymer ?
#
loop_
_entity_poly.entity_id
_entity_poly.type
_entity_poly.pdbx_seq_one_letter_code
_entity_poly.pdbx_strand_id
1 'polypeptide(L)'
;MIEDHLAQAGLLPDIHDELLAQAYEICPALHKSILKNAVSFTYAVAQRGPELVARTQILGHVREIVQSQPLSWAFFCVDLSRFSLPAIFSAMTLSLVAKVETIVVHVTGQVSDYFLFGCDLLSVDQIFTGSPQAILDVLSQDQKGVVIDLAGLNLDFAPTFCPDP
;
A
#
# COMPACT_ATOMS: atom_id res chain seq x y z
N MET A 1 -1.59 7.82 -15.97
CA MET A 1 -1.68 7.36 -14.57
C MET A 1 -0.69 6.23 -14.38
N ILE A 2 -0.31 5.87 -13.15
CA ILE A 2 0.68 4.81 -12.90
C ILE A 2 0.25 3.47 -13.52
N GLU A 3 -1.05 3.20 -13.47
CA GLU A 3 -1.66 2.04 -14.09
C GLU A 3 -1.37 1.95 -15.60
N ASP A 4 -1.45 3.08 -16.30
CA ASP A 4 -1.15 3.16 -17.73
C ASP A 4 0.33 2.89 -18.01
N HIS A 5 1.23 3.35 -17.14
CA HIS A 5 2.67 3.11 -17.29
C HIS A 5 3.01 1.62 -17.12
N LEU A 6 2.38 0.97 -16.13
CA LEU A 6 2.54 -0.48 -15.92
C LEU A 6 1.99 -1.28 -17.11
N ALA A 7 0.79 -0.92 -17.60
CA ALA A 7 0.21 -1.56 -18.77
C ALA A 7 1.06 -1.35 -20.05
N GLN A 8 1.61 -0.15 -20.27
CA GLN A 8 2.50 0.15 -21.39
C GLN A 8 3.81 -0.65 -21.33
N ALA A 9 4.30 -0.95 -20.12
CA ALA A 9 5.45 -1.83 -19.91
C ALA A 9 5.11 -3.33 -20.08
N GLY A 10 3.85 -3.67 -20.39
CA GLY A 10 3.38 -5.05 -20.53
C GLY A 10 3.14 -5.76 -19.20
N LEU A 11 3.10 -5.03 -18.08
CA LEU A 11 2.80 -5.57 -16.76
C LEU A 11 1.31 -5.42 -16.50
N LEU A 12 0.59 -6.55 -16.53
CA LEU A 12 -0.83 -6.61 -16.21
C LEU A 12 -1.01 -7.23 -14.81
N PRO A 13 -1.97 -6.75 -14.01
CA PRO A 13 -2.25 -7.33 -12.70
C PRO A 13 -2.71 -8.79 -12.86
N ASP A 14 -2.23 -9.67 -11.98
CA ASP A 14 -2.57 -11.10 -12.01
C ASP A 14 -3.95 -11.38 -11.41
N ILE A 15 -4.44 -10.45 -10.58
CA ILE A 15 -5.74 -10.53 -9.91
C ILE A 15 -6.63 -9.41 -10.45
N HIS A 16 -7.82 -9.79 -10.91
CA HIS A 16 -8.81 -8.88 -11.49
C HIS A 16 -10.02 -8.68 -10.59
N ASP A 17 -10.80 -7.64 -10.86
CA ASP A 17 -12.00 -7.25 -10.10
C ASP A 17 -13.00 -8.39 -9.89
N GLU A 18 -13.13 -9.30 -10.86
CA GLU A 18 -14.02 -10.46 -10.75
C GLU A 18 -13.62 -11.39 -9.59
N LEU A 19 -12.31 -11.60 -9.39
CA LEU A 19 -11.79 -12.42 -8.30
C LEU A 19 -11.97 -11.71 -6.95
N LEU A 20 -11.80 -10.39 -6.92
CA LEU A 20 -12.03 -9.56 -5.73
C LEU A 20 -13.50 -9.61 -5.31
N ALA A 21 -14.43 -9.41 -6.25
CA ALA A 21 -15.86 -9.50 -6.01
C ALA A 21 -16.28 -10.89 -5.54
N GLN A 22 -15.73 -11.95 -6.15
CA GLN A 22 -15.98 -13.32 -5.72
C GLN A 22 -15.49 -13.57 -4.28
N ALA A 23 -14.28 -13.12 -3.96
CA ALA A 23 -13.74 -13.23 -2.61
C ALA A 23 -14.58 -12.45 -1.58
N TYR A 24 -15.11 -11.28 -1.98
CA TYR A 24 -16.04 -10.52 -1.15
C TYR A 24 -17.29 -11.33 -0.83
N GLU A 25 -17.87 -12.06 -1.77
CA GLU A 25 -19.06 -12.87 -1.50
C GLU A 25 -18.76 -14.09 -0.61
N ILE A 26 -17.69 -14.82 -0.93
CA ILE A 26 -17.39 -16.12 -0.30
C ILE A 26 -16.79 -15.96 1.10
N CYS A 27 -16.08 -14.86 1.38
CA CYS A 27 -15.38 -14.68 2.65
C CYS A 27 -16.34 -14.74 3.86
N PRO A 28 -16.10 -15.65 4.84
CA PRO A 28 -16.90 -15.76 6.06
C PRO A 28 -17.05 -14.45 6.84
N ALA A 29 -18.26 -14.20 7.35
CA ALA A 29 -18.60 -12.97 8.08
C ALA A 29 -17.67 -12.66 9.27
N LEU A 30 -17.21 -13.69 10.00
CA LEU A 30 -16.27 -13.52 11.10
C LEU A 30 -14.94 -12.91 10.62
N HIS A 31 -14.38 -13.41 9.52
CA HIS A 31 -13.12 -12.93 8.97
C HIS A 31 -13.26 -11.52 8.40
N LYS A 32 -14.37 -11.24 7.71
CA LYS A 32 -14.72 -9.87 7.27
C LYS A 32 -14.73 -8.90 8.45
N SER A 33 -15.34 -9.29 9.57
CA SER A 33 -15.41 -8.45 10.77
C SER A 33 -14.05 -8.21 11.40
N ILE A 34 -13.19 -9.23 11.50
CA ILE A 34 -11.82 -9.10 12.03
C ILE A 34 -11.03 -8.07 11.21
N LEU A 35 -11.03 -8.21 9.88
CA LEU A 35 -10.28 -7.34 8.98
C LEU A 35 -10.83 -5.91 8.99
N LYS A 36 -12.16 -5.73 8.91
CA LYS A 36 -12.81 -4.41 9.02
C LYS A 36 -12.48 -3.71 10.33
N ASN A 37 -12.45 -4.44 11.45
CA ASN A 37 -12.08 -3.88 12.74
C ASN A 37 -10.61 -3.45 12.77
N ALA A 38 -9.69 -4.27 12.29
CA ALA A 38 -8.27 -3.93 12.23
C ALA A 38 -8.02 -2.64 11.42
N VAL A 39 -8.64 -2.54 10.23
CA VAL A 39 -8.60 -1.35 9.38
C VAL A 39 -9.20 -0.14 10.11
N SER A 40 -10.39 -0.29 10.70
CA SER A 40 -11.09 0.81 11.40
C SER A 40 -10.30 1.35 12.59
N PHE A 41 -9.71 0.47 13.41
CA PHE A 41 -8.86 0.88 14.53
C PHE A 41 -7.61 1.59 14.05
N THR A 42 -6.95 1.06 13.02
CA THR A 42 -5.74 1.66 12.47
C THR A 42 -6.03 3.04 11.90
N TYR A 43 -7.11 3.17 11.13
CA TYR A 43 -7.57 4.45 10.61
C TYR A 43 -7.86 5.45 11.74
N ALA A 44 -8.59 5.04 12.77
CA ALA A 44 -8.94 5.90 13.91
C ALA A 44 -7.70 6.38 14.70
N VAL A 45 -6.66 5.54 14.80
CA VAL A 45 -5.39 5.91 15.45
C VAL A 45 -4.58 6.84 14.54
N ALA A 46 -4.45 6.50 13.26
CA ALA A 46 -3.64 7.24 12.30
C ALA A 46 -4.20 8.65 12.03
N GLN A 47 -5.52 8.81 11.99
CA GLN A 47 -6.17 10.13 11.87
C GLN A 47 -5.86 11.09 13.03
N ARG A 48 -5.48 10.57 14.20
CA ARG A 48 -5.09 11.38 15.37
C ARG A 48 -3.60 11.73 15.39
N GLY A 49 -2.84 11.26 14.40
CA GLY A 49 -1.43 11.63 14.23
C GLY A 49 -1.26 13.12 13.91
N PRO A 50 -0.07 13.70 14.15
CA PRO A 50 0.17 15.10 13.86
C PRO A 50 0.21 15.35 12.35
N GLU A 51 -0.90 15.83 11.79
CA GLU A 51 -0.99 16.28 10.41
C GLU A 51 -0.21 17.61 10.28
N LEU A 52 1.11 17.53 10.08
CA LEU A 52 1.93 18.70 9.73
C LEU A 52 1.70 19.02 8.25
N VAL A 53 0.56 19.66 7.99
CA VAL A 53 0.15 20.12 6.64
C VAL A 53 1.09 21.23 6.15
N ALA A 54 1.51 22.13 7.04
CA ALA A 54 2.58 23.08 6.79
C ALA A 54 3.10 23.69 8.11
N ARG A 55 4.42 23.84 8.25
CA ARG A 55 5.04 24.70 9.26
C ARG A 55 5.82 25.79 8.56
N THR A 56 5.47 27.04 8.82
CA THR A 56 6.30 28.19 8.41
C THR A 56 7.06 28.71 9.62
N GLN A 57 8.38 28.81 9.52
CA GLN A 57 9.23 29.42 10.53
C GLN A 57 9.97 30.61 9.94
N ILE A 58 9.97 31.75 10.65
CA ILE A 58 10.70 32.96 10.25
C ILE A 58 11.92 33.09 11.15
N LEU A 59 13.11 33.03 10.56
CA LEU A 59 14.41 33.16 11.21
C LEU A 59 15.09 34.43 10.68
N GLY A 60 14.76 35.57 11.29
CA GLY A 60 15.24 36.88 10.82
C GLY A 60 14.67 37.23 9.45
N HIS A 61 15.51 37.20 8.41
CA HIS A 61 15.12 37.45 7.02
C HIS A 61 14.82 36.15 6.24
N VAL A 62 15.00 34.97 6.85
CA VAL A 62 14.75 33.68 6.22
C VAL A 62 13.35 33.19 6.57
N ARG A 63 12.58 32.80 5.55
CA ARG A 63 11.30 32.10 5.70
C ARG A 63 11.49 30.65 5.31
N GLU A 64 11.42 29.75 6.29
CA GLU A 64 11.41 28.31 6.09
C GLU A 64 9.96 27.83 6.02
N ILE A 65 9.62 27.01 5.01
CA ILE A 65 8.32 26.37 4.86
C ILE A 65 8.57 24.87 4.75
N VAL A 66 8.07 24.12 5.72
CA VAL A 66 8.02 22.65 5.70
C VAL A 66 6.60 22.26 5.36
N GLN A 67 6.41 21.48 4.30
CA GLN A 67 5.10 21.01 3.83
C GLN A 67 5.16 19.53 3.52
N SER A 68 4.09 18.83 3.84
CA SER A 68 3.88 17.43 3.45
C SER A 68 3.13 17.40 2.12
N GLN A 69 3.61 16.61 1.16
CA GLN A 69 2.90 16.34 -0.09
C GLN A 69 2.50 14.86 -0.13
N PRO A 70 1.31 14.53 -0.65
CA PRO A 70 0.93 13.14 -0.85
C PRO A 70 1.89 12.47 -1.84
N LEU A 71 2.12 11.18 -1.63
CA LEU A 71 2.85 10.35 -2.60
C LEU A 71 1.90 9.92 -3.70
N SER A 72 2.42 9.81 -4.92
CA SER A 72 1.69 9.31 -6.08
C SER A 72 1.45 7.81 -5.99
N TRP A 73 2.33 7.06 -5.32
CA TRP A 73 2.12 5.63 -5.11
C TRP A 73 2.75 5.06 -3.85
N ALA A 74 2.20 3.91 -3.41
CA ALA A 74 2.77 3.05 -2.40
C ALA A 74 2.81 1.62 -2.94
N PHE A 75 4.00 1.02 -2.97
CA PHE A 75 4.20 -0.36 -3.39
C PHE A 75 4.39 -1.24 -2.15
N PHE A 76 3.51 -2.21 -1.95
CA PHE A 76 3.62 -3.18 -0.87
C PHE A 76 4.12 -4.50 -1.41
N CYS A 77 5.28 -4.94 -0.93
CA CYS A 77 5.75 -6.29 -1.14
C CYS A 77 5.35 -7.14 0.06
N VAL A 78 4.52 -8.16 -0.14
CA VAL A 78 3.91 -8.93 0.94
C VAL A 78 4.25 -10.40 0.80
N ASP A 79 4.67 -11.02 1.90
CA ASP A 79 4.73 -12.46 2.06
C ASP A 79 3.66 -12.89 3.06
N LEU A 80 2.66 -13.63 2.59
CA LEU A 80 1.51 -14.05 3.41
C LEU A 80 1.89 -15.02 4.54
N SER A 81 3.11 -15.56 4.53
CA SER A 81 3.62 -16.41 5.61
C SER A 81 4.27 -15.64 6.76
N ARG A 82 4.65 -14.37 6.54
CA ARG A 82 5.42 -13.58 7.52
C ARG A 82 4.55 -12.76 8.44
N PHE A 83 3.55 -12.10 7.88
CA PHE A 83 2.67 -11.21 8.62
C PHE A 83 1.22 -11.67 8.56
N SER A 84 0.50 -11.45 9.66
CA SER A 84 -0.94 -11.70 9.69
C SER A 84 -1.68 -10.70 8.79
N LEU A 85 -2.80 -11.13 8.18
CA LEU A 85 -3.63 -10.27 7.34
C LEU A 85 -4.05 -8.96 8.03
N PRO A 86 -4.47 -8.95 9.32
CA PRO A 86 -4.74 -7.70 10.03
C PRO A 86 -3.55 -6.73 10.01
N ALA A 87 -2.33 -7.22 10.23
CA ALA A 87 -1.13 -6.36 10.25
C ALA A 87 -0.82 -5.79 8.86
N ILE A 88 -0.93 -6.60 7.80
CA ILE A 88 -0.73 -6.19 6.42
C ILE A 88 -1.72 -5.08 6.04
N PHE A 89 -3.02 -5.30 6.30
CA PHE A 89 -4.06 -4.33 5.96
C PHE A 89 -4.01 -3.08 6.84
N SER A 90 -3.59 -3.20 8.10
CA SER A 90 -3.25 -2.05 8.93
C SER A 90 -2.16 -1.19 8.30
N ALA A 91 -1.08 -1.79 7.79
CA ALA A 91 -0.02 -1.04 7.11
C ALA A 91 -0.54 -0.33 5.84
N MET A 92 -1.33 -1.02 5.02
CA MET A 92 -1.95 -0.43 3.81
C MET A 92 -2.92 0.72 4.16
N THR A 93 -3.64 0.62 5.28
CA THR A 93 -4.53 1.69 5.77
C THR A 93 -3.76 2.98 6.03
N LEU A 94 -2.50 2.92 6.45
CA LEU A 94 -1.68 4.13 6.66
C LEU A 94 -1.42 4.89 5.35
N SER A 95 -1.24 4.19 4.23
CA SER A 95 -1.12 4.82 2.91
C SER A 95 -2.40 5.55 2.50
N LEU A 96 -3.56 4.97 2.78
CA LEU A 96 -4.84 5.62 2.54
C LEU A 96 -5.02 6.88 3.39
N VAL A 97 -4.64 6.82 4.68
CA VAL A 97 -4.66 8.00 5.57
C VAL A 97 -3.70 9.09 5.09
N ALA A 98 -2.54 8.68 4.56
CA ALA A 98 -1.57 9.58 3.94
C ALA A 98 -2.00 10.12 2.56
N LYS A 99 -3.18 9.73 2.06
CA LYS A 99 -3.76 10.13 0.78
C LYS A 99 -2.85 9.80 -0.41
N VAL A 100 -2.23 8.63 -0.36
CA VAL A 100 -1.51 8.08 -1.50
C VAL A 100 -2.49 7.84 -2.65
N GLU A 101 -2.12 8.23 -3.87
CA GLU A 101 -3.03 8.17 -5.03
C GLU A 101 -3.25 6.73 -5.53
N THR A 102 -2.20 5.90 -5.52
CA THR A 102 -2.27 4.51 -6.02
C THR A 102 -1.55 3.53 -5.07
N ILE A 103 -2.21 2.43 -4.73
CA ILE A 103 -1.64 1.32 -3.97
C ILE A 103 -1.43 0.13 -4.91
N VAL A 104 -0.17 -0.26 -5.05
CA VAL A 104 0.24 -1.45 -5.81
C VAL A 104 0.73 -2.51 -4.84
N VAL A 105 0.27 -3.74 -5.02
CA VAL A 105 0.64 -4.86 -4.14
C VAL A 105 1.29 -5.95 -4.96
N HIS A 106 2.47 -6.38 -4.53
CA HIS A 106 3.04 -7.66 -4.91
C HIS A 106 2.86 -8.65 -3.76
N VAL A 107 2.36 -9.84 -4.06
CA VAL A 107 2.12 -10.88 -3.06
C VAL A 107 2.87 -12.17 -3.40
N THR A 108 3.55 -12.71 -2.40
CA THR A 108 4.18 -14.04 -2.41
C THR A 108 3.45 -14.99 -1.48
N GLY A 109 3.38 -16.26 -1.89
CA GLY A 109 2.65 -17.31 -1.18
C GLY A 109 1.27 -17.58 -1.77
N GLN A 110 0.49 -18.42 -1.07
CA GLN A 110 -0.84 -18.81 -1.53
C GLN A 110 -1.84 -17.68 -1.29
N VAL A 111 -2.29 -17.05 -2.37
CA VAL A 111 -3.37 -16.05 -2.33
C VAL A 111 -4.64 -16.70 -1.83
N SER A 112 -5.22 -16.14 -0.77
CA SER A 112 -6.46 -16.62 -0.15
C SER A 112 -7.60 -15.62 -0.33
N ASP A 113 -8.84 -16.11 -0.29
CA ASP A 113 -10.04 -15.26 -0.37
C ASP A 113 -10.07 -14.18 0.73
N TYR A 114 -9.48 -14.46 1.89
CA TYR A 114 -9.36 -13.48 2.98
C TYR A 114 -8.45 -12.31 2.61
N PHE A 115 -7.34 -12.59 1.92
CA PHE A 115 -6.43 -11.57 1.43
C PHE A 115 -7.11 -10.75 0.32
N LEU A 116 -7.72 -11.44 -0.65
CA LEU A 116 -8.45 -10.78 -1.74
C LEU A 116 -9.56 -9.86 -1.22
N PHE A 117 -10.36 -10.33 -0.25
CA PHE A 117 -11.37 -9.50 0.42
C PHE A 117 -10.76 -8.26 1.09
N GLY A 118 -9.59 -8.38 1.72
CA GLY A 118 -8.95 -7.23 2.36
C GLY A 118 -8.40 -6.22 1.35
N CYS A 119 -7.89 -6.69 0.21
CA CYS A 119 -7.50 -5.83 -0.91
C CYS A 119 -8.70 -5.09 -1.51
N ASP A 120 -9.83 -5.78 -1.70
CA ASP A 120 -11.10 -5.18 -2.15
C ASP A 120 -11.61 -4.13 -1.16
N LEU A 121 -11.60 -4.46 0.14
CA LEU A 121 -12.03 -3.56 1.22
C LEU A 121 -11.25 -2.24 1.24
N LEU A 122 -9.96 -2.28 0.90
CA LEU A 122 -9.09 -1.11 0.84
C LEU A 122 -9.00 -0.47 -0.55
N SER A 123 -9.70 -1.04 -1.54
CA SER A 123 -9.65 -0.62 -2.94
C SER A 123 -8.21 -0.55 -3.47
N VAL A 124 -7.44 -1.61 -3.23
CA VAL A 124 -6.10 -1.77 -3.81
C VAL A 124 -6.19 -1.75 -5.34
N ASP A 125 -5.45 -0.86 -5.99
CA ASP A 125 -5.58 -0.61 -7.43
C ASP A 125 -5.03 -1.77 -8.28
N GLN A 126 -3.87 -2.31 -7.92
CA GLN A 126 -3.25 -3.40 -8.69
C GLN A 126 -2.57 -4.44 -7.81
N ILE A 127 -2.77 -5.72 -8.12
CA ILE A 127 -2.20 -6.83 -7.38
C ILE A 127 -1.45 -7.78 -8.33
N PHE A 128 -0.22 -8.07 -8.00
CA PHE A 128 0.71 -8.88 -8.77
C PHE A 128 1.26 -10.03 -7.95
N THR A 129 1.55 -11.13 -8.63
CA THR A 129 2.21 -12.35 -8.13
C THR A 129 3.51 -12.64 -8.89
N GLY A 130 3.75 -11.95 -10.01
CA GLY A 130 4.98 -12.00 -10.79
C GLY A 130 6.16 -11.26 -10.14
N SER A 131 7.22 -10.99 -10.91
CA SER A 131 8.45 -10.39 -10.36
C SER A 131 8.22 -8.98 -9.78
N PRO A 132 8.52 -8.73 -8.49
CA PRO A 132 8.34 -7.43 -7.86
C PRO A 132 9.28 -6.37 -8.44
N GLN A 133 10.49 -6.76 -8.86
CA GLN A 133 11.49 -5.83 -9.37
C GLN A 133 11.04 -5.15 -10.66
N ALA A 134 10.42 -5.91 -11.57
CA ALA A 134 9.95 -5.35 -12.84
C ALA A 134 8.88 -4.25 -12.64
N ILE A 135 8.03 -4.41 -11.62
CA ILE A 135 7.02 -3.42 -11.25
C ILE A 135 7.69 -2.18 -10.66
N LEU A 136 8.65 -2.38 -9.76
CA LEU A 136 9.41 -1.28 -9.15
C LEU A 136 10.21 -0.47 -10.18
N ASP A 137 10.81 -1.13 -11.17
CA ASP A 137 11.56 -0.45 -12.24
C ASP A 137 10.68 0.54 -13.02
N VAL A 138 9.38 0.24 -13.17
CA VAL A 138 8.40 1.16 -13.79
C VAL A 138 7.97 2.25 -12.80
N LEU A 139 7.60 1.87 -11.57
CA LEU A 139 7.16 2.82 -10.54
C LEU A 139 8.22 3.87 -10.19
N SER A 140 9.50 3.46 -10.21
CA SER A 140 10.63 4.33 -9.89
C SER A 140 10.79 5.54 -10.83
N GLN A 141 10.23 5.46 -12.05
CA GLN A 141 10.29 6.55 -13.02
C GLN A 141 9.52 7.79 -12.55
N ASP A 142 8.52 7.62 -11.69
CA ASP A 142 7.69 8.70 -11.15
C ASP A 142 8.33 9.39 -9.90
N GLN A 143 9.29 8.72 -9.25
CA GLN A 143 10.06 9.16 -8.06
C GLN A 143 9.25 9.63 -6.82
N LYS A 144 7.92 9.73 -6.91
CA LYS A 144 7.02 10.18 -5.83
C LYS A 144 6.29 9.02 -5.19
N GLY A 145 7.05 8.04 -4.69
CA GLY A 145 6.44 6.90 -4.02
C GLY A 145 7.30 6.31 -2.93
N VAL A 146 6.74 5.29 -2.30
CA VAL A 146 7.36 4.55 -1.21
C VAL A 146 7.21 3.06 -1.44
N VAL A 147 8.26 2.33 -1.10
CA VAL A 147 8.23 0.87 -1.07
C VAL A 147 8.10 0.42 0.37
N ILE A 148 7.13 -0.44 0.66
CA ILE A 148 6.94 -1.10 1.94
C ILE A 148 7.27 -2.58 1.75
N ASP A 149 8.39 -3.02 2.29
CA ASP A 149 8.84 -4.40 2.18
C ASP A 149 8.40 -5.20 3.40
N LEU A 150 7.22 -5.82 3.33
CA LEU A 150 6.73 -6.79 4.30
C LEU A 150 7.13 -8.24 3.95
N ALA A 151 7.84 -8.43 2.83
CA ALA A 151 8.33 -9.72 2.38
C ALA A 151 9.82 -9.93 2.72
N GLY A 152 10.51 -8.90 3.19
CA GLY A 152 11.94 -8.90 3.49
C GLY A 152 12.78 -9.34 2.29
N LEU A 153 12.40 -8.88 1.10
CA LEU A 153 13.13 -9.15 -0.14
C LEU A 153 14.32 -8.21 -0.34
N ASN A 154 14.46 -7.16 0.49
CA ASN A 154 15.49 -6.13 0.38
C ASN A 154 15.49 -5.49 -1.01
N LEU A 155 14.33 -4.95 -1.39
CA LEU A 155 14.12 -4.32 -2.69
C LEU A 155 15.00 -3.08 -2.84
N ASP A 156 15.64 -2.94 -4.00
CA ASP A 156 16.60 -1.87 -4.27
C ASP A 156 15.86 -0.60 -4.72
N PHE A 157 15.28 0.13 -3.75
CA PHE A 157 14.61 1.41 -3.97
C PHE A 157 14.80 2.36 -2.79
N ALA A 158 14.93 3.66 -3.05
CA ALA A 158 14.92 4.69 -2.02
C ALA A 158 13.72 5.64 -2.27
N PRO A 159 12.80 5.85 -1.31
CA PRO A 159 12.76 5.34 0.06
C PRO A 159 12.04 3.98 0.18
N THR A 160 12.74 2.97 0.70
CA THR A 160 12.15 1.69 1.14
C THR A 160 12.00 1.69 2.66
N PHE A 161 10.79 1.42 3.14
CA PHE A 161 10.49 1.15 4.53
C PHE A 161 10.43 -0.37 4.76
N CYS A 162 11.32 -0.88 5.59
CA CYS A 162 11.34 -2.27 6.03
C CYS A 162 11.13 -2.27 7.56
N PRO A 163 9.97 -2.74 8.06
CA PRO A 163 9.80 -2.92 9.50
C PRO A 163 10.75 -4.04 9.97
N ASP A 164 11.50 -3.79 11.05
CA ASP A 164 12.35 -4.82 11.67
C ASP A 164 11.49 -6.06 12.03
N PRO A 165 11.93 -7.29 11.66
CA PRO A 165 11.18 -8.53 11.88
C PRO A 165 11.04 -8.94 13.35
#